data_AF-A0A965QM52-F1
#
_entry.id   AF-A0A965QM52-F1
#
_cell.length_a   1.000
_cell.length_b   1.000
_cell.length_c   1.000
_cell.angle_alpha   90.00
_cell.angle_beta   90.00
_cell.angle_gamma   90.00
#
_symmetry.space_group_name_H-M   'P 1'
#
loop_
_entity.id
_entity.type
_entity.pdbx_description
1 polymer ?
#
loop_
_entity_poly.entity_id
_entity_poly.type
_entity_poly.pdbx_seq_one_letter_code
_entity_poly.pdbx_strand_id
1 'polypeptide(L)'
;MINYIIKFDNLDLSTLRLFSYDENGNGDVQTNNLTNVREALLPGSKVFVMIPSGLFGFHSTDNDLGLKDEILKANILSEFEDEVISNISDLKFFFHPSLKLASWINQSVLNSLTENFTMHDGDIYFYPEHFLLPIGSNSLYIHENTFFCAFKDLSGFSGSNDSLEN
;
A
#
# COMPACT_ATOMS: atom_id res chain seq x y z
N MET A 1 15.62 -12.56 -15.34
CA MET A 1 15.61 -12.07 -13.93
C MET A 1 14.29 -12.47 -13.29
N ILE A 2 14.29 -12.90 -12.03
CA ILE A 2 13.05 -13.21 -11.29
C ILE A 2 12.68 -11.99 -10.44
N ASN A 3 11.40 -11.62 -10.47
CA ASN A 3 10.83 -10.55 -9.67
C ASN A 3 9.67 -11.08 -8.83
N TYR A 4 9.31 -10.33 -7.80
CA TYR A 4 8.31 -10.76 -6.83
C TYR A 4 7.23 -9.70 -6.60
N ILE A 5 5.99 -10.16 -6.43
CA ILE A 5 4.90 -9.37 -5.83
C ILE A 5 4.53 -10.03 -4.52
N ILE A 6 4.47 -9.25 -3.45
CA ILE A 6 3.95 -9.67 -2.16
C ILE A 6 2.61 -8.95 -1.99
N LYS A 7 1.54 -9.71 -1.74
CA LYS A 7 0.23 -9.14 -1.44
C LYS A 7 -0.22 -9.63 -0.07
N PHE A 8 -0.49 -8.71 0.86
CA PHE A 8 -1.14 -9.06 2.11
C PHE A 8 -2.62 -9.33 1.90
N ASP A 9 -3.17 -10.27 2.66
CA ASP A 9 -4.57 -10.64 2.55
C ASP A 9 -5.45 -10.00 3.64
N ASN A 10 -4.84 -9.43 4.68
CA ASN A 10 -5.52 -8.85 5.82
C ASN A 10 -4.83 -7.58 6.35
N LEU A 11 -5.61 -6.76 7.07
CA LEU A 11 -5.15 -5.48 7.63
C LEU A 11 -4.13 -5.64 8.76
N ASP A 12 -4.12 -6.78 9.46
CA ASP A 12 -3.15 -7.06 10.52
C ASP A 12 -1.79 -7.55 9.98
N LEU A 13 -1.66 -7.67 8.65
CA LEU A 13 -0.44 -8.07 7.95
C LEU A 13 0.06 -9.47 8.32
N SER A 14 -0.81 -10.32 8.86
CA SER A 14 -0.46 -11.66 9.34
C SER A 14 -0.36 -12.70 8.23
N THR A 15 -1.09 -12.54 7.12
CA THR A 15 -1.06 -13.47 5.99
C THR A 15 -0.78 -12.76 4.68
N LEU A 16 -0.01 -13.40 3.82
CA LEU A 16 0.33 -12.87 2.50
C LEU A 16 0.47 -13.98 1.44
N ARG A 17 0.46 -13.54 0.19
CA ARG A 17 0.80 -14.33 -0.98
C ARG A 17 2.04 -13.75 -1.66
N LEU A 18 2.98 -14.64 -1.96
CA LEU A 18 4.18 -14.34 -2.72
C LEU A 18 3.99 -14.86 -4.15
N PHE A 19 4.04 -13.95 -5.11
CA PHE A 19 4.02 -14.25 -6.53
C PHE A 19 5.43 -14.04 -7.05
N SER A 20 6.00 -15.05 -7.69
CA SER A 20 7.27 -14.94 -8.42
C SER A 20 7.00 -14.95 -9.91
N TYR A 21 7.76 -14.18 -10.68
CA TYR A 21 7.63 -14.17 -12.14
C TYR A 21 8.97 -13.89 -12.81
N ASP A 22 9.20 -14.52 -13.97
CA ASP A 22 10.31 -14.25 -14.86
C ASP A 22 9.95 -13.24 -15.96
N GLU A 23 10.94 -12.87 -16.79
CA GLU A 23 10.76 -11.95 -17.93
C GLU A 23 9.82 -12.49 -19.02
N ASN A 24 9.59 -13.81 -19.05
CA ASN A 24 8.69 -14.47 -20.00
C ASN A 24 7.26 -14.61 -19.45
N GLY A 25 7.01 -14.12 -18.23
CA GLY A 25 5.71 -14.22 -17.56
C GLY A 25 5.44 -15.61 -16.96
N ASN A 26 6.43 -16.52 -16.91
CA ASN A 26 6.29 -17.75 -16.15
C ASN A 26 6.37 -17.40 -14.67
N GLY A 27 5.40 -17.85 -13.89
CA GLY A 27 5.35 -17.55 -12.47
C GLY A 27 4.84 -18.69 -11.62
N ASP A 28 5.16 -18.61 -10.33
CA ASP A 28 4.68 -19.49 -9.28
C ASP A 28 4.05 -18.65 -8.16
N VAL A 29 3.04 -19.20 -7.49
CA VAL A 29 2.32 -18.54 -6.40
C VAL A 29 2.41 -19.39 -5.15
N GLN A 30 2.96 -18.80 -4.09
CA GLN A 30 3.12 -19.45 -2.79
C GLN A 30 2.44 -18.61 -1.71
N THR A 31 1.53 -19.22 -0.95
CA THR A 31 0.96 -18.60 0.25
C THR A 31 1.95 -18.78 1.40
N ASN A 32 2.38 -17.67 2.01
CA ASN A 32 3.45 -17.66 3.01
C ASN A 32 3.11 -16.72 4.18
N ASN A 33 3.81 -16.91 5.30
CA ASN A 33 3.91 -15.94 6.39
C ASN A 33 5.07 -14.97 6.09
N LEU A 34 4.97 -13.70 6.54
CA LEU A 34 6.00 -12.66 6.38
C LEU A 34 7.43 -13.10 6.78
N THR A 35 7.57 -13.89 7.84
CA THR A 35 8.85 -14.45 8.31
C THR A 35 9.48 -15.39 7.28
N ASN A 36 8.68 -16.15 6.52
CA ASN A 36 9.16 -17.10 5.53
C ASN A 36 9.48 -16.43 4.18
N VAL A 37 8.95 -15.23 3.93
CA VAL A 37 9.19 -14.50 2.67
C VAL A 37 10.66 -14.17 2.48
N ARG A 38 11.36 -13.79 3.56
CA ARG A 38 12.78 -13.42 3.49
C ARG A 38 13.65 -14.53 2.88
N GLU A 39 13.35 -15.79 3.20
CA GLU A 39 14.11 -16.94 2.72
C GLU A 39 13.79 -17.29 1.26
N ALA A 40 12.63 -16.86 0.75
CA ALA A 40 12.17 -17.15 -0.60
C ALA A 40 12.66 -16.13 -1.66
N LEU A 41 13.13 -14.95 -1.22
CA LEU A 41 13.57 -13.88 -2.13
C LEU A 41 14.99 -14.12 -2.62
N LEU A 42 15.16 -14.12 -3.94
CA LEU A 42 16.48 -14.24 -4.56
C LEU A 42 17.24 -12.89 -4.57
N PRO A 43 18.55 -12.88 -4.31
CA PRO A 43 19.38 -11.68 -4.47
C PRO A 43 19.27 -11.08 -5.88
N GLY A 44 19.36 -9.76 -5.96
CA GLY A 44 19.22 -8.94 -7.15
C GLY A 44 17.80 -8.79 -7.67
N SER A 45 16.79 -9.42 -7.06
CA SER A 45 15.40 -9.35 -7.53
C SER A 45 14.71 -8.03 -7.15
N LYS A 46 13.74 -7.61 -7.98
CA LYS A 46 12.82 -6.53 -7.63
C LYS A 46 11.62 -7.10 -6.89
N VAL A 47 11.24 -6.44 -5.80
CA VAL A 47 10.14 -6.86 -4.93
C VAL A 47 9.12 -5.73 -4.81
N PHE A 48 7.88 -6.03 -5.17
CA PHE A 48 6.75 -5.11 -5.06
C PHE A 48 5.85 -5.56 -3.92
N VAL A 49 5.79 -4.78 -2.85
CA VAL A 49 5.00 -5.06 -1.65
C VAL A 49 3.70 -4.26 -1.71
N MET A 50 2.60 -4.98 -1.89
CA MET A 50 1.24 -4.46 -1.97
C MET A 50 0.63 -4.47 -0.57
N ILE A 51 0.63 -3.31 0.08
CA ILE A 51 0.12 -3.09 1.43
C ILE A 51 -1.39 -2.87 1.36
N PRO A 52 -2.19 -3.42 2.29
CA PRO A 52 -3.62 -3.21 2.28
C PRO A 52 -4.00 -1.73 2.29
N SER A 53 -4.88 -1.33 1.37
CA SER A 53 -5.23 0.08 1.19
C SER A 53 -5.97 0.67 2.39
N GLY A 54 -6.68 -0.15 3.18
CA GLY A 54 -7.30 0.27 4.43
C GLY A 54 -6.33 0.69 5.54
N LEU A 55 -5.02 0.46 5.36
CA LEU A 55 -3.97 0.98 6.27
C LEU A 55 -3.51 2.39 5.91
N PHE A 56 -3.96 2.92 4.76
CA PHE A 56 -3.63 4.26 4.32
C PHE A 56 -4.83 5.18 4.44
N GLY A 57 -4.56 6.45 4.73
CA GLY A 57 -5.45 7.53 4.36
C GLY A 57 -5.00 8.18 3.06
N PHE A 58 -5.96 8.72 2.31
CA PHE A 58 -5.74 9.37 1.02
C PHE A 58 -6.47 10.71 0.98
N HIS A 59 -5.85 11.68 0.33
CA HIS A 59 -6.50 12.95 0.04
C HIS A 59 -6.06 13.47 -1.33
N SER A 60 -7.01 13.88 -2.16
CA SER A 60 -6.68 14.59 -3.40
C SER A 60 -6.03 15.92 -3.06
N THR A 61 -4.95 16.26 -3.76
CA THR A 61 -4.19 17.48 -3.52
C THR A 61 -4.04 18.28 -4.81
N ASP A 62 -4.77 19.39 -4.89
CA ASP A 62 -4.49 20.42 -5.89
C ASP A 62 -3.43 21.38 -5.33
N ASN A 63 -2.16 21.09 -5.63
CA ASN A 63 -1.04 21.96 -5.28
C ASN A 63 -0.62 22.87 -6.44
N ASP A 64 -1.58 23.49 -7.12
CA ASP A 64 -1.31 24.38 -8.25
C ASP A 64 -0.45 25.60 -7.85
N LEU A 65 -0.40 25.91 -6.54
CA LEU A 65 0.40 26.99 -5.94
C LEU A 65 1.86 26.58 -5.60
N GLY A 66 2.23 25.31 -5.77
CA GLY A 66 3.59 24.83 -5.46
C GLY A 66 3.97 24.96 -3.98
N LEU A 67 3.00 24.79 -3.08
CA LEU A 67 3.20 24.78 -1.64
C LEU A 67 4.16 23.66 -1.22
N LYS A 68 4.88 23.90 -0.13
CA LYS A 68 5.76 22.91 0.49
C LYS A 68 4.94 21.82 1.19
N ASP A 69 5.49 20.62 1.25
CA ASP A 69 4.90 19.44 1.92
C ASP A 69 4.43 19.72 3.35
N GLU A 70 5.16 20.53 4.14
CA GLU A 70 4.76 20.90 5.50
C GLU A 70 3.44 21.69 5.53
N ILE A 71 3.24 22.57 4.53
CA ILE A 71 2.02 23.38 4.40
C ILE A 71 0.88 22.48 3.91
N LEU A 72 1.14 21.60 2.94
CA LEU A 72 0.14 20.63 2.48
C LEU A 72 -0.31 19.70 3.61
N LYS A 73 0.64 19.20 4.42
CA LYS A 73 0.35 18.40 5.61
C LYS A 73 -0.54 19.17 6.58
N ALA A 74 -0.19 20.43 6.89
CA ALA A 74 -0.99 21.25 7.80
C ALA A 74 -2.43 21.46 7.29
N ASN A 75 -2.60 21.73 5.99
CA ASN A 75 -3.93 21.91 5.39
C ASN A 75 -4.78 20.64 5.51
N ILE A 76 -4.22 19.48 5.14
CA ILE A 76 -4.93 18.19 5.27
C ILE A 76 -5.30 17.95 6.74
N LEU A 77 -4.36 18.15 7.67
CA LEU A 77 -4.63 17.92 9.09
C LEU A 77 -5.71 18.84 9.65
N SER A 78 -5.76 20.11 9.20
CA SER A 78 -6.83 21.03 9.59
C SER A 78 -8.20 20.66 9.00
N GLU A 79 -8.24 19.98 7.85
CA GLU A 79 -9.48 19.50 7.22
C GLU A 79 -10.02 18.24 7.92
N PHE A 80 -9.14 17.36 8.42
CA PHE A 80 -9.50 16.06 8.98
C PHE A 80 -9.26 15.93 10.50
N GLU A 81 -9.03 17.04 11.21
CA GLU A 81 -8.64 17.03 12.63
C GLU A 81 -9.62 16.23 13.52
N ASP A 82 -10.91 16.20 13.16
CA ASP A 82 -11.96 15.44 13.86
C ASP A 82 -12.08 13.97 13.42
N GLU A 83 -11.59 13.60 12.23
CA GLU A 83 -11.75 12.25 11.63
C GLU A 83 -10.51 11.36 11.79
N VAL A 84 -9.33 11.94 12.05
CA VAL A 84 -8.09 11.18 12.25
C VAL A 84 -8.06 10.59 13.66
N ILE A 85 -8.50 9.34 13.79
CA ILE A 85 -8.54 8.58 15.06
C ILE A 85 -7.14 8.30 15.63
N SER A 86 -6.10 8.37 14.79
CA SER A 86 -4.70 8.12 15.18
C SER A 86 -3.96 9.38 15.61
N ASN A 87 -2.97 9.26 16.49
CA ASN A 87 -2.14 10.39 16.87
C ASN A 87 -1.38 10.91 15.63
N ILE A 88 -1.60 12.18 15.26
CA ILE A 88 -1.07 12.81 14.05
C ILE A 88 0.47 12.70 13.96
N SER A 89 1.15 12.66 15.11
CA SER A 89 2.60 12.46 15.21
C SER A 89 3.08 11.13 14.64
N ASP A 90 2.20 10.12 14.64
CA ASP A 90 2.53 8.75 14.30
C ASP A 90 2.31 8.47 12.80
N LEU A 91 1.85 9.47 12.04
CA LEU A 91 1.56 9.34 10.62
C LEU A 91 2.75 9.78 9.76
N LYS A 92 3.14 8.90 8.84
CA LYS A 92 4.07 9.22 7.75
C LYS A 92 3.27 9.65 6.52
N PHE A 93 3.46 10.90 6.10
CA PHE A 93 2.84 11.47 4.90
C PHE A 93 3.74 11.30 3.67
N PHE A 94 3.11 11.09 2.52
CA PHE A 94 3.70 11.06 1.20
C PHE A 94 2.90 11.98 0.28
N PHE A 95 3.61 12.90 -0.38
CA PHE A 95 3.01 13.80 -1.35
C PHE A 95 3.46 13.37 -2.75
N HIS A 96 2.49 13.19 -3.64
CA HIS A 96 2.71 12.77 -5.02
C HIS A 96 2.19 13.86 -5.98
N PRO A 97 2.99 14.92 -6.24
CA PRO A 97 2.55 16.05 -7.07
C PRO A 97 2.10 15.64 -8.48
N SER A 98 2.76 14.65 -9.09
CA SER A 98 2.41 14.14 -10.42
C SER A 98 1.05 13.43 -10.46
N LEU A 99 0.61 12.90 -9.31
CA LEU A 99 -0.67 12.20 -9.17
C LEU A 99 -1.74 13.09 -8.53
N LYS A 100 -1.39 14.32 -8.11
CA LYS A 100 -2.25 15.18 -7.29
C LYS A 100 -2.82 14.44 -6.09
N LEU A 101 -2.00 13.62 -5.42
CA LEU A 101 -2.43 12.74 -4.33
C LEU A 101 -1.50 12.88 -3.11
N ALA A 102 -2.09 13.04 -1.93
CA ALA A 102 -1.43 12.77 -0.66
C ALA A 102 -1.89 11.41 -0.14
N SER A 103 -0.96 10.66 0.44
CA SER A 103 -1.27 9.46 1.21
C SER A 103 -0.53 9.46 2.53
N TRP A 104 -1.06 8.78 3.53
CA TRP A 104 -0.39 8.60 4.81
C TRP A 104 -0.67 7.23 5.40
N ILE A 105 0.28 6.74 6.20
CA ILE A 105 0.21 5.45 6.91
C ILE A 105 0.81 5.63 8.30
N ASN A 106 0.39 4.81 9.26
CA ASN A 106 1.04 4.76 10.55
C ASN A 106 2.52 4.36 10.39
N GLN A 107 3.43 5.17 10.94
CA GLN A 107 4.86 4.98 10.79
C GLN A 107 5.36 3.70 11.47
N SER A 108 4.75 3.26 12.57
CA SER A 108 5.12 1.99 13.20
C SER A 108 4.84 0.79 12.29
N VAL A 109 3.71 0.81 11.57
CA VAL A 109 3.32 -0.21 10.59
C VAL A 109 4.33 -0.23 9.44
N LEU A 110 4.63 0.94 8.88
CA LEU A 110 5.60 1.04 7.78
C LEU A 110 7.00 0.58 8.20
N ASN A 111 7.48 1.01 9.37
CA ASN A 111 8.79 0.62 9.88
C ASN A 111 8.87 -0.90 10.06
N SER A 112 7.85 -1.51 10.71
CA SER A 112 7.78 -2.96 10.90
C SER A 112 7.82 -3.71 9.57
N LEU A 113 7.13 -3.22 8.54
CA LEU A 113 7.20 -3.79 7.20
C LEU A 113 8.61 -3.66 6.61
N THR A 114 9.21 -2.48 6.65
CA THR A 114 10.54 -2.25 6.05
C THR A 114 11.66 -3.04 6.74
N GLU A 115 11.58 -3.25 8.05
CA GLU A 115 12.50 -4.10 8.81
C GLU A 115 12.48 -5.56 8.34
N ASN A 116 11.42 -5.98 7.66
CA ASN A 116 11.34 -7.30 7.05
C ASN A 116 12.17 -7.48 5.79
N PHE A 117 12.66 -6.39 5.19
CA PHE A 117 13.37 -6.45 3.93
C PHE A 117 14.76 -5.79 3.97
N THR A 118 15.22 -5.31 5.14
CA THR A 118 16.50 -4.59 5.29
C THR A 118 17.74 -5.37 4.85
N MET A 119 17.68 -6.70 4.87
CA MET A 119 18.79 -7.59 4.49
C MET A 119 18.71 -8.08 3.04
N HIS A 120 17.65 -7.73 2.31
CA HIS A 120 17.49 -8.13 0.92
C HIS A 120 18.42 -7.31 0.03
N ASP A 121 19.20 -8.00 -0.80
CA ASP A 121 20.08 -7.38 -1.78
C ASP A 121 19.30 -7.12 -3.07
N GLY A 122 18.46 -6.09 -3.11
CA GLY A 122 17.64 -5.76 -4.29
C GLY A 122 16.70 -4.57 -4.06
N ASP A 123 16.01 -4.17 -5.13
CA ASP A 123 15.06 -3.05 -5.06
C ASP A 123 13.73 -3.50 -4.46
N ILE A 124 13.27 -2.81 -3.41
CA ILE A 124 11.97 -3.05 -2.78
C ILE A 124 11.12 -1.80 -2.91
N TYR A 125 9.89 -1.98 -3.36
CA TYR A 125 8.91 -0.93 -3.52
C TYR A 125 7.65 -1.25 -2.72
N PHE A 126 7.14 -0.27 -1.98
CA PHE A 126 5.91 -0.41 -1.20
C PHE A 126 4.81 0.42 -1.84
N TYR A 127 3.67 -0.21 -2.11
CA TYR A 127 2.52 0.43 -2.75
C TYR A 127 1.22 0.01 -2.06
N PRO A 128 0.21 0.90 -2.00
CA PRO A 128 -1.16 0.51 -1.69
C PRO A 128 -1.69 -0.53 -2.69
N GLU A 129 -2.38 -1.57 -2.20
CA GLU A 129 -2.80 -2.70 -3.02
C GLU A 129 -3.77 -2.35 -4.15
N HIS A 130 -4.54 -1.26 -4.01
CA HIS A 130 -5.51 -0.84 -5.01
C HIS A 130 -4.85 -0.41 -6.33
N PHE A 131 -3.54 -0.11 -6.34
CA PHE A 131 -2.77 0.11 -7.57
C PHE A 131 -2.61 -1.14 -8.45
N LEU A 132 -3.03 -2.33 -7.97
CA LEU A 132 -3.19 -3.52 -8.82
C LEU A 132 -4.41 -3.42 -9.75
N LEU A 133 -5.36 -2.54 -9.45
CA LEU A 133 -6.58 -2.37 -10.25
C LEU A 133 -6.38 -1.36 -11.40
N PRO A 134 -7.21 -1.43 -12.45
CA PRO A 134 -7.14 -0.47 -13.54
C PRO A 134 -7.27 0.99 -13.07
N ILE A 135 -6.33 1.82 -13.52
CA ILE A 135 -6.33 3.25 -13.25
C ILE A 135 -7.41 3.93 -14.11
N GLY A 136 -8.10 4.93 -13.53
CA GLY A 136 -9.05 5.79 -14.25
C GLY A 136 -10.51 5.34 -14.18
N SER A 137 -10.80 4.24 -13.50
CA SER A 137 -12.16 3.77 -13.20
C SER A 137 -12.32 3.40 -11.73
N ASN A 138 -13.52 3.60 -11.19
CA ASN A 138 -13.87 3.02 -9.90
C ASN A 138 -13.94 1.49 -10.07
N SER A 139 -13.13 0.78 -9.31
CA SER A 139 -12.94 -0.66 -9.44
C SER A 139 -13.03 -1.30 -8.07
N LEU A 140 -13.70 -2.45 -7.97
CA LEU A 140 -13.81 -3.24 -6.77
C LEU A 140 -13.32 -4.65 -7.07
N TYR A 141 -12.42 -5.15 -6.23
CA TYR A 141 -12.00 -6.54 -6.24
C TYR A 141 -12.43 -7.19 -4.92
N ILE A 142 -13.15 -8.30 -5.03
CA ILE A 142 -13.64 -9.09 -3.89
C ILE A 142 -12.97 -10.46 -3.97
N HIS A 143 -12.41 -10.91 -2.85
CA HIS A 143 -11.79 -12.23 -2.77
C HIS A 143 -11.94 -12.82 -1.38
N GLU A 144 -12.56 -14.01 -1.32
CA GLU A 144 -12.84 -14.73 -0.07
C GLU A 144 -13.54 -13.82 0.95
N ASN A 145 -12.83 -13.41 2.00
CA ASN A 145 -13.36 -12.59 3.10
C ASN A 145 -12.89 -11.13 3.05
N THR A 146 -12.18 -10.72 2.01
CA THR A 146 -11.69 -9.34 1.90
C THR A 146 -12.03 -8.71 0.56
N PHE A 147 -12.03 -7.38 0.55
CA PHE A 147 -12.14 -6.58 -0.65
C PHE A 147 -11.13 -5.46 -0.65
N PHE A 148 -10.80 -4.97 -1.83
CA PHE A 148 -10.19 -3.67 -1.98
C PHE A 148 -10.75 -2.96 -3.21
N CYS A 149 -10.83 -1.64 -3.13
CA CYS A 149 -11.31 -0.79 -4.20
C CYS A 149 -10.28 0.28 -4.55
N ALA A 150 -10.29 0.66 -5.84
CA ALA A 150 -9.59 1.80 -6.38
C ALA A 150 -10.62 2.79 -6.88
N PHE A 151 -10.41 4.07 -6.60
CA PHE A 151 -11.25 5.15 -7.07
C PHE A 151 -10.57 5.93 -8.19
N LYS A 152 -11.37 6.63 -8.99
CA LYS A 152 -10.89 7.41 -10.14
C LYS A 152 -9.88 8.49 -9.76
N ASP A 153 -9.94 9.00 -8.54
CA ASP A 153 -9.03 10.00 -7.98
C ASP A 153 -7.72 9.41 -7.43
N LEU A 154 -7.45 8.12 -7.70
CA LEU A 154 -6.27 7.36 -7.23
C LEU A 154 -6.25 7.10 -5.72
N SER A 155 -7.34 7.39 -5.00
CA SER A 155 -7.53 6.86 -3.66
C SER A 155 -7.96 5.40 -3.71
N GLY A 156 -7.85 4.72 -2.58
CA GLY A 156 -8.35 3.36 -2.45
C GLY A 156 -8.64 3.00 -1.00
N PHE A 157 -9.34 1.89 -0.83
CA PHE A 157 -9.70 1.38 0.48
C PHE A 157 -9.70 -0.15 0.44
N SER A 158 -9.51 -0.78 1.59
CA SER A 158 -9.69 -2.22 1.72
C SER A 158 -10.16 -2.61 3.11
N GLY A 159 -10.81 -3.77 3.21
CA GLY A 159 -11.41 -4.23 4.44
C GLY A 159 -11.95 -5.66 4.35
N SER A 160 -12.60 -6.09 5.43
CA SER A 160 -13.36 -7.35 5.44
C SER A 160 -14.64 -7.20 4.61
N ASN A 161 -15.06 -8.26 3.93
CA ASN A 161 -16.35 -8.30 3.24
C ASN A 161 -17.52 -8.08 4.20
N ASP A 162 -17.35 -8.36 5.50
CA ASP A 162 -18.35 -8.03 6.53
C ASP A 162 -18.66 -6.52 6.59
N SER A 163 -17.70 -5.68 6.18
CA SER A 163 -17.89 -4.22 6.11
C SER A 163 -18.71 -3.78 4.89
N LEU A 164 -18.93 -4.65 3.89
CA LEU A 164 -19.77 -4.37 2.72
C LEU A 164 -21.25 -4.70 2.97
N GLU A 165 -21.56 -5.47 4.01
CA GLU A 165 -22.92 -5.94 4.30
C GLU A 165 -23.74 -4.99 5.19
N ASN A 166 -23.18 -3.82 5.55
CA ASN A 166 -23.83 -2.82 6.41
C ASN A 166 -24.35 -1.60 5.63
#